data_AF-A0AAW1NJ30-F1
#
_entry.id   AF-A0AAW1NJ30-F1
#
_cell.length_a   1.000
_cell.length_b   1.000
_cell.length_c   1.000
_cell.angle_alpha   90.00
_cell.angle_beta   90.00
_cell.angle_gamma   90.00
#
_symmetry.space_group_name_H-M   'P 1'
#
loop_
_entity.id
_entity.type
_entity.pdbx_description
1 polymer ?
#
loop_
_entity_poly.entity_id
_entity_poly.type
_entity_poly.pdbx_seq_one_letter_code
_entity_poly.pdbx_strand_id
1 'polypeptide(L)'
;MRPQGNDWSDWYQQPTLKERTFKLVYNLLFYYRVNEPQPLGVFVLENVQIAHEKPRRGIFYAFSITFNDGKHIFACRCEEDVNKWVTALKSAPYEHWRSQLVILQTKLSMRTGKDPVLDYIRNKQPPDPPKRTKTKSTFYTEVKTESCKETTTTITVVSTNNVNNVPVSNLIDL
;
A
#
# COMPACT_ATOMS: atom_id res chain seq x y z
N MET A 1 -25.38 39.77 32.03
CA MET A 1 -25.40 38.41 31.45
C MET A 1 -23.95 38.00 31.18
N ARG A 2 -23.39 37.06 31.95
CA ARG A 2 -22.06 36.50 31.67
C ARG A 2 -22.23 35.33 30.71
N PRO A 3 -21.45 35.22 29.61
CA PRO A 3 -21.39 33.99 28.86
C PRO A 3 -20.79 32.90 29.76
N GLN A 4 -21.53 31.81 29.94
CA GLN A 4 -21.05 30.56 30.50
C GLN A 4 -20.24 29.83 29.43
N GLY A 5 -19.05 29.34 29.78
CA GLY A 5 -18.27 28.43 28.95
C GLY A 5 -16.93 29.00 28.50
N ASN A 6 -15.85 28.30 28.84
CA ASN A 6 -14.49 28.53 28.37
C ASN A 6 -14.35 28.18 26.87
N ASP A 7 -15.13 28.81 26.00
CA ASP A 7 -15.11 28.63 24.54
C ASP A 7 -13.92 29.35 23.88
N TRP A 8 -12.95 29.79 24.69
CA TRP A 8 -11.78 30.53 24.22
C TRP A 8 -10.60 29.64 23.81
N SER A 9 -10.73 28.32 23.96
CA SER A 9 -9.65 27.39 23.62
C SER A 9 -9.77 26.85 22.19
N ASP A 10 -10.98 26.89 21.61
CA ASP A 10 -11.26 26.30 20.29
C ASP A 10 -10.89 27.22 19.12
N TRP A 11 -10.84 28.54 19.35
CA TRP A 11 -10.51 29.50 18.29
C TRP A 11 -9.00 29.65 18.02
N TYR A 12 -8.15 29.15 18.92
CA TYR A 12 -6.69 29.18 18.78
C TYR A 12 -6.04 27.86 18.36
N GLN A 13 -6.79 26.76 18.34
CA GLN A 13 -6.27 25.49 17.85
C GLN A 13 -6.30 25.48 16.32
N GLN A 14 -5.36 26.23 15.72
CA GLN A 14 -4.99 25.98 14.33
C GLN A 14 -4.46 24.54 14.25
N PRO A 15 -4.94 23.72 13.30
CA PRO A 15 -4.37 22.40 13.07
C PRO A 15 -2.88 22.58 12.75
N THR A 16 -2.00 22.13 13.64
CA THR A 16 -0.55 22.19 13.40
C THR A 16 -0.21 21.08 12.43
N LEU A 17 -0.13 21.44 11.14
CA LEU A 17 0.36 20.53 10.11
C LEU A 17 1.84 20.24 10.34
N LYS A 18 2.18 18.96 10.43
CA LYS A 18 3.56 18.51 10.59
C LYS A 18 4.10 18.10 9.23
N GLU A 19 5.22 18.70 8.82
CA GLU A 19 5.89 18.30 7.59
C GLU A 19 6.48 16.89 7.74
N ARG A 20 6.18 16.02 6.77
CA ARG A 20 6.59 14.62 6.72
C ARG A 20 6.83 14.22 5.28
N THR A 21 7.77 13.31 5.06
CA THR A 21 7.97 12.68 3.76
C THR A 21 7.13 11.41 3.70
N PHE A 22 6.41 11.22 2.61
CA PHE A 22 5.54 10.06 2.42
C PHE A 22 5.99 9.23 1.23
N LYS A 23 5.91 7.90 1.35
CA LYS A 23 6.19 6.95 0.27
C LYS A 23 5.05 5.95 0.19
N LEU A 24 4.38 5.92 -0.96
CA LEU A 24 3.34 4.94 -1.26
C LEU A 24 3.96 3.74 -1.96
N VAL A 25 3.77 2.55 -1.41
CA VAL A 25 4.18 1.29 -2.01
C VAL A 25 2.96 0.35 -1.95
N TYR A 26 2.36 0.09 -3.11
CA TYR A 26 1.07 -0.62 -3.19
C TYR A 26 0.00 0.03 -2.29
N ASN A 27 -0.57 -0.73 -1.35
CA ASN A 27 -1.55 -0.29 -0.37
C ASN A 27 -0.92 0.20 0.95
N LEU A 28 0.41 0.37 1.00
CA LEU A 28 1.13 0.81 2.20
C LEU A 28 1.66 2.23 2.01
N LEU A 29 1.21 3.15 2.86
CA LEU A 29 1.70 4.53 2.89
C LEU A 29 2.64 4.72 4.07
N PHE A 30 3.94 4.71 3.79
CA PHE A 30 4.99 4.95 4.76
C PHE A 30 5.15 6.45 5.01
N TYR A 31 5.39 6.83 6.26
CA TYR A 31 5.72 8.21 6.60
C TYR A 31 7.03 8.27 7.38
N TYR A 32 7.84 9.26 7.03
CA TYR A 32 9.18 9.47 7.54
C TYR A 32 9.25 10.86 8.17
N ARG A 33 10.12 10.99 9.17
CA ARG A 33 10.58 12.32 9.56
C ARG A 33 11.43 12.88 8.43
N VAL A 34 11.40 14.20 8.26
CA VAL A 34 12.28 14.88 7.30
C VAL A 34 13.73 14.49 7.62
N ASN A 35 14.46 14.01 6.60
CA ASN A 35 15.85 13.56 6.66
C ASN A 35 16.14 12.28 7.47
N GLU A 36 15.13 11.49 7.87
CA GLU A 36 15.36 10.19 8.50
C GLU A 36 15.14 9.02 7.51
N PRO A 37 16.06 8.05 7.45
CA PRO A 37 15.93 6.91 6.53
C PRO A 37 14.93 5.85 7.02
N GLN A 38 14.63 5.82 8.31
CA GLN A 38 13.72 4.83 8.91
C GLN A 38 12.28 5.37 8.90
N PRO A 39 11.28 4.57 8.46
CA PRO A 39 9.88 4.97 8.57
C PRO A 39 9.49 5.08 10.05
N LEU A 40 8.80 6.17 10.39
CA LEU A 40 8.17 6.33 11.71
C LEU A 40 6.98 5.39 11.87
N GLY A 41 6.31 5.09 10.77
CA GLY A 41 5.22 4.15 10.72
C GLY A 41 4.66 3.98 9.31
N VAL A 42 3.58 3.20 9.24
CA VAL A 42 2.90 2.85 7.99
C VAL A 42 1.39 2.96 8.19
N PHE A 43 0.70 3.54 7.21
CA PHE A 43 -0.74 3.46 7.07
C PHE A 43 -1.08 2.36 6.07
N VAL A 44 -2.00 1.48 6.47
CA VAL A 44 -2.55 0.45 5.59
C VAL A 44 -3.81 1.03 4.94
N LEU A 45 -3.79 1.17 3.62
CA LEU A 45 -4.84 1.84 2.84
C LEU A 45 -5.97 0.87 2.43
N GLU A 46 -6.46 0.09 3.37
CA GLU A 46 -7.59 -0.83 3.14
C GLU A 46 -8.90 -0.19 3.61
N ASN A 47 -9.94 -0.24 2.78
CA ASN A 47 -11.28 0.30 3.06
C ASN A 47 -11.30 1.79 3.45
N VAL A 48 -10.36 2.56 2.89
CA VAL A 48 -10.17 3.97 3.18
C VAL A 48 -10.98 4.85 2.23
N GLN A 49 -11.50 5.97 2.73
CA GLN A 49 -12.19 6.98 1.92
C GLN A 49 -11.29 8.21 1.70
N ILE A 50 -11.09 8.59 0.44
CA ILE A 50 -10.22 9.71 0.06
C ILE A 50 -11.06 10.82 -0.58
N ALA A 51 -11.00 12.01 -0.01
CA ALA A 51 -11.74 13.19 -0.48
C ALA A 51 -10.85 14.43 -0.55
N HIS A 52 -11.10 15.28 -1.54
CA HIS A 52 -10.51 16.62 -1.58
C HIS A 52 -11.12 17.47 -0.46
N GLU A 53 -10.28 18.19 0.28
CA GLU A 53 -10.75 19.07 1.33
C GLU A 53 -10.93 20.48 0.77
N LYS A 54 -12.04 21.13 1.15
CA LYS A 54 -12.26 22.53 0.79
C LYS A 54 -11.27 23.43 1.54
N PRO A 55 -10.75 24.50 0.93
CA PRO A 55 -9.88 25.44 1.62
C PRO A 55 -10.55 25.96 2.90
N ARG A 56 -9.95 25.67 4.06
CA ARG A 56 -10.47 26.05 5.37
C ARG A 56 -9.31 26.45 6.27
N ARG A 57 -9.48 27.55 7.02
CA ARG A 57 -8.52 28.02 8.03
C ARG A 57 -7.08 28.16 7.51
N GLY A 58 -6.90 28.66 6.28
CA GLY A 58 -5.59 28.90 5.67
C GLY A 58 -4.87 27.65 5.13
N ILE A 59 -5.52 26.49 5.14
CA ILE A 59 -5.00 25.27 4.52
C ILE A 59 -5.50 25.25 3.07
N PHE A 60 -4.58 25.38 2.13
CA PHE A 60 -4.81 25.26 0.70
C PHE A 60 -4.22 23.93 0.19
N TYR A 61 -4.71 23.45 -0.95
CA TYR A 61 -4.22 22.22 -1.59
C TYR A 61 -4.19 21.03 -0.63
N ALA A 62 -5.35 20.71 -0.06
CA ALA A 62 -5.47 19.63 0.91
C ALA A 62 -6.43 18.52 0.45
N PHE A 63 -6.14 17.32 0.93
CA PHE A 63 -7.01 16.17 0.84
C PHE A 63 -7.09 15.47 2.18
N SER A 64 -8.07 14.62 2.34
CA SER A 64 -8.28 13.87 3.55
C SER A 64 -8.39 12.39 3.26
N ILE A 65 -7.90 11.62 4.24
CA ILE A 65 -7.98 10.17 4.26
C ILE A 65 -8.77 9.80 5.52
N THR A 66 -9.94 9.22 5.33
CA THR A 66 -10.79 8.74 6.42
C THR A 66 -10.62 7.24 6.55
N PHE A 67 -10.10 6.84 7.71
CA PHE A 67 -10.02 5.47 8.18
C PHE A 67 -11.16 5.21 9.16
N ASN A 68 -11.33 3.96 9.59
CA ASN A 68 -12.27 3.61 10.65
C ASN A 68 -11.95 4.33 11.97
N ASP A 69 -10.67 4.57 12.22
CA ASP A 69 -10.18 5.17 13.47
C ASP A 69 -10.19 6.71 13.45
N GLY A 70 -10.44 7.34 12.29
CA GLY A 70 -10.50 8.79 12.17
C GLY A 70 -10.12 9.36 10.80
N LYS A 71 -10.24 10.69 10.69
CA LYS A 71 -9.92 11.47 9.50
C LYS A 71 -8.55 12.13 9.65
N HIS A 72 -7.63 11.82 8.75
CA HIS A 72 -6.34 12.51 8.62
C HIS A 72 -6.39 13.51 7.48
N ILE A 73 -5.88 14.72 7.70
CA ILE A 73 -5.81 15.79 6.70
C ILE A 73 -4.35 15.95 6.26
N PHE A 74 -4.16 15.98 4.95
CA PHE A 74 -2.87 16.16 4.30
C PHE A 74 -2.92 17.41 3.45
N ALA A 75 -1.84 18.18 3.44
CA ALA A 75 -1.68 19.35 2.59
C ALA A 75 -0.44 19.18 1.70
N CYS A 76 -0.55 19.61 0.46
CA CYS A 76 0.53 19.60 -0.52
C CYS A 76 0.95 21.03 -0.88
N ARG A 77 2.02 21.16 -1.67
CA ARG A 77 2.56 22.47 -2.09
C ARG A 77 1.77 23.08 -3.26
N CYS A 78 1.15 22.25 -4.10
CA CYS A 78 0.33 22.68 -5.23
C CYS A 78 -0.85 21.71 -5.47
N GLU A 79 -1.80 22.13 -6.31
CA GLU A 79 -2.99 21.34 -6.64
C GLU A 79 -2.66 20.09 -7.48
N GLU A 80 -1.67 20.17 -8.37
CA GLU A 80 -1.24 19.04 -9.18
C GLU A 80 -0.74 17.89 -8.31
N ASP A 81 0.01 18.20 -7.25
CA ASP A 81 0.50 17.21 -6.30
C ASP A 81 -0.65 16.57 -5.52
N VAL A 82 -1.65 17.36 -5.11
CA VAL A 82 -2.88 16.82 -4.48
C VAL A 82 -3.55 15.84 -5.42
N ASN A 83 -3.74 16.21 -6.68
CA ASN A 83 -4.41 15.37 -7.66
C ASN A 83 -3.64 14.07 -7.92
N LYS A 84 -2.30 14.15 -8.04
CA LYS A 84 -1.42 12.96 -8.14
C LYS A 84 -1.59 12.04 -6.93
N TRP A 85 -1.51 12.59 -5.71
CA TRP A 85 -1.66 11.81 -4.48
C TRP A 85 -3.04 11.20 -4.37
N VAL A 86 -4.12 11.96 -4.58
CA VAL A 86 -5.49 11.45 -4.52
C VAL A 86 -5.72 10.35 -5.54
N THR A 87 -5.19 10.49 -6.75
CA THR A 87 -5.33 9.48 -7.81
C THR A 87 -4.57 8.20 -7.45
N ALA A 88 -3.31 8.31 -7.01
CA ALA A 88 -2.50 7.17 -6.60
C ALA A 88 -3.08 6.45 -5.37
N LEU A 89 -3.56 7.20 -4.38
CA LEU A 89 -4.18 6.64 -3.18
C LEU A 89 -5.53 5.96 -3.49
N LYS A 90 -6.27 6.43 -4.50
CA LYS A 90 -7.53 5.78 -4.93
C LYS A 90 -7.30 4.51 -5.75
N SER A 91 -6.17 4.39 -6.43
CA SER A 91 -5.80 3.18 -7.20
C SER A 91 -4.99 2.16 -6.40
N ALA A 92 -4.51 2.53 -5.21
CA ALA A 92 -3.77 1.67 -4.31
C ALA A 92 -4.58 0.48 -3.71
N PRO A 93 -5.84 0.62 -3.28
CA PRO A 93 -6.57 -0.44 -2.58
C PRO A 93 -6.89 -1.63 -3.49
N TYR A 94 -7.01 -2.81 -2.89
CA TYR A 94 -7.32 -4.06 -3.60
C TYR A 94 -8.59 -3.96 -4.45
N GLU A 95 -9.63 -3.27 -3.96
CA GLU A 95 -10.91 -3.13 -4.66
C GLU A 95 -10.78 -2.50 -6.04
N HIS A 96 -9.84 -1.56 -6.22
CA HIS A 96 -9.55 -0.98 -7.52
C HIS A 96 -9.03 -2.06 -8.49
N TRP A 97 -8.00 -2.79 -8.08
CA TRP A 97 -7.38 -3.83 -8.91
C TRP A 97 -8.31 -5.01 -9.17
N ARG A 98 -9.13 -5.39 -8.19
CA ARG A 98 -10.18 -6.39 -8.37
C ARG A 98 -11.18 -5.96 -9.43
N SER A 99 -11.62 -4.71 -9.39
CA SER A 99 -12.53 -4.15 -10.40
C SER A 99 -11.88 -4.14 -11.79
N GLN A 100 -10.61 -3.73 -11.89
CA GLN A 100 -9.86 -3.78 -13.16
C GLN A 100 -9.73 -5.20 -13.70
N LEU A 101 -9.45 -6.18 -12.84
CA LEU A 101 -9.37 -7.59 -13.21
C LEU A 101 -10.68 -8.08 -13.83
N VAL A 102 -11.83 -7.80 -13.20
CA VAL A 102 -13.15 -8.21 -13.69
C VAL A 102 -13.46 -7.56 -15.04
N ILE A 103 -13.16 -6.27 -15.20
CA ILE A 103 -13.32 -5.55 -16.46
C ILE A 103 -12.49 -6.20 -17.57
N LEU A 104 -11.23 -6.53 -17.30
CA LEU A 104 -10.34 -7.16 -18.27
C LEU A 104 -10.78 -8.58 -18.63
N GLN A 105 -11.18 -9.39 -17.65
CA GLN A 105 -11.75 -10.72 -17.87
C GLN A 105 -12.98 -10.65 -18.77
N THR A 106 -13.87 -9.69 -18.51
CA THR A 106 -15.08 -9.47 -19.33
C THR A 106 -14.72 -9.11 -20.77
N LYS A 107 -13.80 -8.16 -20.96
CA LYS A 107 -13.32 -7.75 -22.29
C LYS A 107 -12.70 -8.93 -23.06
N LEU A 108 -11.93 -9.78 -22.40
CA LEU A 108 -11.32 -10.96 -22.99
C LEU A 108 -12.38 -12.02 -23.37
N SER A 109 -13.34 -12.27 -22.48
CA SER A 109 -14.46 -13.18 -22.74
C SER A 109 -15.30 -12.71 -23.93
N MET A 110 -15.57 -11.41 -24.04
CA MET A 110 -16.32 -10.85 -25.17
C MET A 110 -15.57 -11.00 -26.50
N ARG A 111 -14.23 -10.86 -26.50
CA ARG A 111 -13.42 -10.96 -27.72
C ARG A 111 -13.14 -12.40 -28.14
N THR A 112 -13.00 -13.31 -27.19
CA THR A 112 -12.49 -14.67 -27.44
C THR A 112 -13.59 -15.74 -27.31
N GLY A 113 -14.75 -15.38 -26.72
CA GLY A 113 -15.86 -16.30 -26.46
C GLY A 113 -15.58 -17.34 -25.37
N LYS A 114 -14.45 -17.22 -24.68
CA LYS A 114 -13.98 -18.16 -23.64
C LYS A 114 -13.51 -17.40 -22.42
N ASP A 115 -13.69 -17.99 -21.24
CA ASP A 115 -13.17 -17.42 -20.00
C ASP A 115 -11.64 -17.64 -19.94
N PRO A 116 -10.83 -16.57 -19.99
CA PRO A 116 -9.38 -16.67 -19.99
C PRO A 116 -8.81 -17.34 -18.72
N VAL A 117 -9.50 -17.25 -17.58
CA VAL A 117 -9.04 -17.89 -16.33
C VAL A 117 -9.26 -19.40 -16.39
N LEU A 118 -10.44 -19.83 -16.86
CA LEU A 118 -10.75 -21.26 -17.00
C LEU A 118 -9.92 -21.92 -18.10
N ASP A 119 -9.66 -21.25 -19.22
CA ASP A 119 -8.79 -21.77 -20.27
C ASP A 119 -7.34 -21.94 -19.77
N TYR A 120 -6.82 -21.01 -18.97
CA TYR A 120 -5.50 -21.16 -18.34
C TYR A 120 -5.45 -22.37 -17.41
N ILE A 121 -6.47 -22.56 -16.55
CA ILE A 121 -6.56 -23.70 -15.63
C ILE A 121 -6.68 -25.02 -16.40
N ARG A 122 -7.46 -25.05 -17.48
CA ARG A 122 -7.67 -26.23 -18.32
C ARG A 122 -6.41 -26.64 -19.08
N ASN A 123 -5.65 -25.67 -19.59
CA ASN A 123 -4.42 -25.92 -20.35
C ASN A 123 -3.20 -26.21 -19.44
N LYS A 124 -3.32 -25.98 -18.12
CA LYS A 124 -2.30 -26.27 -17.10
C LYS A 124 -2.69 -27.46 -16.21
N GLN A 125 -3.49 -28.41 -16.69
CA GLN A 125 -3.57 -29.70 -16.01
C GLN A 125 -2.13 -30.24 -15.81
N PRO A 126 -1.70 -30.54 -14.57
CA PRO A 126 -0.41 -31.18 -14.37
C PRO A 126 -0.39 -32.48 -15.19
N PRO A 127 0.75 -32.90 -15.78
CA PRO A 127 0.88 -34.28 -16.22
C PRO A 127 0.47 -35.18 -15.05
N ASP A 128 -0.28 -36.25 -15.35
CA ASP A 128 -0.85 -37.15 -14.36
C ASP A 128 0.16 -37.41 -13.23
N PRO A 129 -0.23 -37.27 -11.96
CA PRO A 129 0.71 -37.44 -10.86
C PRO A 129 1.33 -38.84 -10.94
N PRO A 130 2.66 -38.98 -10.84
CA PRO A 130 3.27 -40.31 -10.72
C PRO A 130 2.62 -41.01 -9.52
N LYS A 131 2.19 -42.25 -9.72
CA LYS A 131 1.48 -43.07 -8.72
C LYS A 131 2.23 -43.01 -7.38
N ARG A 132 1.65 -42.38 -6.36
CA ARG A 132 2.24 -42.24 -5.01
C ARG A 132 2.45 -43.62 -4.39
N THR A 133 3.69 -44.02 -4.14
CA THR A 133 4.03 -44.89 -3.02
C THR A 133 3.89 -44.08 -1.72
N LYS A 134 3.20 -44.64 -0.72
CA LYS A 134 2.90 -43.97 0.54
C LYS A 134 4.17 -43.76 1.37
N THR A 135 4.73 -42.55 1.37
CA THR A 135 5.69 -42.12 2.39
C THR A 135 5.03 -41.07 3.26
N LYS A 136 5.09 -41.27 4.58
CA LYS A 136 4.41 -40.47 5.60
C LYS A 136 4.92 -39.02 5.55
N SER A 137 3.98 -38.08 5.57
CA SER A 137 4.23 -36.63 5.59
C SER A 137 4.74 -36.22 6.96
N THR A 138 5.97 -35.68 7.03
CA THR A 138 6.48 -34.95 8.20
C THR A 138 6.67 -33.51 7.79
N PHE A 139 5.62 -32.71 7.95
CA PHE A 139 5.74 -31.25 7.95
C PHE A 139 5.43 -30.80 9.38
N TYR A 140 6.45 -30.31 10.08
CA TYR A 140 6.32 -29.67 11.38
C TYR A 140 6.83 -28.24 11.25
N THR A 141 6.07 -27.29 11.78
CA THR A 141 6.46 -25.87 11.86
C THR A 141 6.98 -25.62 13.28
N GLU A 142 8.27 -25.36 13.44
CA GLU A 142 8.82 -24.91 14.72
C GLU A 142 8.65 -23.39 14.86
N VAL A 143 7.88 -22.97 15.85
CA VAL A 143 7.83 -21.58 16.31
C VAL A 143 8.96 -21.43 17.33
N LYS A 144 10.09 -20.85 16.92
CA LYS A 144 11.23 -20.65 17.81
C LYS A 144 10.98 -19.40 18.65
N THR A 145 10.62 -19.56 19.91
CA THR A 145 10.61 -18.50 20.91
C THR A 145 12.06 -18.23 21.34
N GLU A 146 12.73 -17.29 20.69
CA GLU A 146 14.08 -16.87 21.10
C GLU A 146 13.98 -15.89 22.28
N SER A 147 14.39 -16.35 23.46
CA SER A 147 14.82 -15.51 24.58
C SER A 147 16.21 -14.97 24.25
N CYS A 148 16.34 -13.64 24.29
CA CYS A 148 17.54 -12.88 23.97
C CYS A 148 18.81 -13.38 24.66
N LYS A 149 19.93 -13.44 23.93
CA LYS A 149 21.22 -12.81 24.29
C LYS A 149 21.96 -12.33 23.05
N GLU A 150 22.53 -11.14 23.17
CA GLU A 150 23.25 -10.33 22.19
C GLU A 150 24.45 -11.08 21.57
N THR A 151 24.79 -10.77 20.32
CA THR A 151 26.08 -10.14 19.95
C THR A 151 26.18 -10.00 18.41
N THR A 152 26.36 -8.75 17.98
CA THR A 152 26.98 -8.20 16.76
C THR A 152 27.32 -9.17 15.63
N THR A 153 26.78 -8.94 14.43
CA THR A 153 27.38 -9.45 13.18
C THR A 153 27.19 -8.49 12.01
N THR A 154 28.33 -7.95 11.57
CA THR A 154 28.60 -7.28 10.30
C THR A 154 28.22 -8.20 9.14
N ILE A 155 27.40 -7.75 8.20
CA ILE A 155 27.03 -8.53 7.01
C ILE A 155 27.98 -8.18 5.86
N THR A 156 28.89 -9.10 5.55
CA THR A 156 29.69 -9.11 4.32
C THR A 156 28.90 -9.81 3.21
N VAL A 157 28.90 -9.15 2.05
CA VAL A 157 28.25 -9.57 0.80
C VAL A 157 28.91 -10.86 0.26
N VAL A 158 28.09 -11.85 -0.10
CA VAL A 158 28.51 -12.94 -0.99
C VAL A 158 27.62 -12.96 -2.21
N SER A 159 28.27 -12.72 -3.34
CA SER A 159 27.76 -12.77 -4.70
C SER A 159 27.67 -14.21 -5.18
N THR A 160 26.58 -14.56 -5.86
CA THR A 160 26.61 -15.61 -6.89
C THR A 160 25.76 -15.17 -8.08
N ASN A 161 26.48 -14.86 -9.16
CA ASN A 161 25.97 -14.66 -10.50
C ASN A 161 25.19 -15.89 -10.99
N ASN A 162 23.98 -15.70 -11.52
CA ASN A 162 23.63 -16.40 -12.75
C ASN A 162 22.64 -15.59 -13.59
N VAL A 163 23.06 -15.36 -14.83
CA VAL A 163 22.47 -14.48 -15.82
C VAL A 163 21.37 -15.24 -16.56
N ASN A 164 20.16 -14.67 -16.61
CA ASN A 164 19.25 -14.86 -17.74
C ASN A 164 18.46 -13.56 -17.94
N ASN A 165 18.81 -12.87 -19.02
CA ASN A 165 18.28 -11.59 -19.46
C ASN A 165 16.75 -11.61 -19.66
N VAL A 166 16.06 -10.68 -18.99
CA VAL A 166 14.80 -10.11 -19.47
C VAL A 166 15.02 -8.59 -19.53
N PRO A 167 14.77 -7.92 -20.67
CA PRO A 167 15.13 -6.52 -20.86
C PRO A 167 14.35 -5.60 -19.92
N VAL A 168 15.09 -4.74 -19.23
CA VAL A 168 14.60 -3.65 -18.39
C VAL A 168 14.08 -2.55 -19.29
N SER A 169 12.76 -2.49 -19.46
CA SER A 169 12.08 -1.27 -19.89
C SER A 169 10.70 -1.28 -19.25
N ASN A 170 10.61 -0.78 -18.02
CA ASN A 170 9.41 -0.23 -17.37
C ASN A 170 9.73 0.29 -15.96
N LEU A 171 10.89 0.94 -15.77
CA LEU A 171 11.04 1.85 -14.64
C LEU A 171 10.46 3.19 -15.08
N ILE A 172 9.31 3.53 -14.52
CA ILE A 172 8.86 4.92 -14.45
C ILE A 172 9.49 5.45 -13.17
N ASP A 173 10.49 6.29 -13.31
CA ASP A 173 11.04 7.08 -12.21
C ASP A 173 10.01 8.16 -11.82
N LEU A 174 9.75 8.28 -10.52
CA LEU A 174 9.06 9.42 -9.90
C LEU A 174 10.07 10.49 -9.50
#